data_AF-A0A3D2IRP3-F1
#
_entry.id   AF-A0A3D2IRP3-F1
#
_cell.length_a   1.000
_cell.length_b   1.000
_cell.length_c   1.000
_cell.angle_alpha   90.00
_cell.angle_beta   90.00
_cell.angle_gamma   90.00
#
_symmetry.space_group_name_H-M   'P 1'
#
loop_
_entity.id
_entity.type
_entity.pdbx_description
1 polymer ?
#
loop_
_entity_poly.entity_id
_entity_poly.type
_entity_poly.pdbx_seq_one_letter_code
_entity_poly.pdbx_strand_id
1 'polypeptide(L)'
;MIVSKSTTAINNKSSSSTHQSVSIMTGKPVMLRCLLSVAIASSLLLVGCGDDNDFDAVIGSDSATSVKSISSFNTAQINTQFGLDGTATPDAKCDIKIEKVSYPTVGAAGERTNATAALMLPSGDSADCQGDRPILLYAHGTTTDKGYDFSQVANPQNPAAGEATLIAANFAAQGYIVVAPNYAGYDESDLDYHPYLVAEQQATDMADALDSARTIIARQQRANDPDYTNLDDSGKLFISGYSQGGHVAMATARMFEQNDEPVTAIAPLSGPYALAAFGDAIFSGNVNIGASRFAPLLASGLQNAYGNVYNSTADIFTANYANTQLPSLLSFGELVAANKLPDNALFEKDPENNPTLDLLPAPTVPFASIGFADDNYLIKTDFRTAYVADALQNPDSLIAMTGALPAANPQNNLRKALKANDLRGYVPKMPTLLCGGNQDPTVFYDLNTSSMAAIIQGSVAQNPALTVNVTVLDVDATTANDRPDNSNVQLIGQASMNQWNINSVVASVQSNFVQNLQRVVAAGAEQGIPASVAVLGNYHGGLVSTACTQATREFFNQEFKPA
;
A
#
# COMPACT_ATOMS: atom_id res chain seq x y z
N MET A 1 59.75 -35.77 7.52
CA MET A 1 60.69 -35.92 8.65
C MET A 1 60.45 -34.72 9.58
N ILE A 2 59.83 -34.93 10.75
CA ILE A 2 60.49 -35.14 12.07
C ILE A 2 60.84 -33.78 12.72
N VAL A 3 60.01 -33.28 13.66
CA VAL A 3 60.24 -33.20 15.14
C VAL A 3 60.72 -31.78 15.56
N SER A 4 60.38 -31.17 16.71
CA SER A 4 59.45 -31.46 17.82
C SER A 4 59.17 -30.19 18.66
N LYS A 5 58.15 -30.26 19.52
CA LYS A 5 57.93 -29.41 20.72
C LYS A 5 59.12 -29.46 21.70
N SER A 6 59.17 -28.50 22.63
CA SER A 6 59.51 -28.81 24.03
C SER A 6 58.91 -27.79 25.02
N THR A 7 58.75 -28.21 26.28
CA THR A 7 57.98 -27.52 27.33
C THR A 7 58.70 -27.64 28.69
N THR A 8 58.83 -26.56 29.47
CA THR A 8 59.34 -26.60 30.87
C THR A 8 58.95 -25.34 31.68
N ALA A 9 59.10 -25.38 33.01
CA ALA A 9 57.98 -25.54 33.93
C ALA A 9 58.37 -25.27 35.41
N ILE A 10 57.38 -24.84 36.23
CA ILE A 10 57.26 -25.03 37.69
C ILE A 10 58.38 -24.50 38.63
N ASN A 11 58.04 -23.60 39.59
CA ASN A 11 58.11 -23.94 41.03
C ASN A 11 57.40 -22.99 42.03
N ASN A 12 57.10 -23.56 43.20
CA ASN A 12 56.35 -23.00 44.35
C ASN A 12 57.20 -22.18 45.35
N LYS A 13 56.55 -21.34 46.19
CA LYS A 13 56.64 -21.43 47.68
C LYS A 13 55.61 -20.59 48.47
N SER A 14 55.37 -21.04 49.70
CA SER A 14 54.51 -20.48 50.77
C SER A 14 55.29 -19.44 51.64
N SER A 15 54.82 -18.83 52.75
CA SER A 15 53.78 -19.19 53.74
C SER A 15 53.38 -18.07 54.74
N SER A 16 52.26 -18.31 55.44
CA SER A 16 51.99 -18.01 56.87
C SER A 16 51.61 -16.59 57.36
N SER A 17 50.86 -16.62 58.47
CA SER A 17 49.95 -15.61 59.04
C SER A 17 50.38 -15.06 60.41
N THR A 18 49.71 -14.02 60.91
CA THR A 18 49.53 -13.82 62.37
C THR A 18 48.21 -13.12 62.68
N HIS A 19 47.52 -13.55 63.75
CA HIS A 19 46.26 -13.00 64.27
C HIS A 19 46.50 -12.10 65.50
N GLN A 20 45.64 -11.12 65.72
CA GLN A 20 45.18 -10.69 67.04
C GLN A 20 43.67 -10.36 67.00
N SER A 21 42.97 -10.49 68.14
CA SER A 21 41.53 -10.75 68.20
C SER A 21 40.89 -10.26 69.53
N VAL A 22 39.54 -10.29 69.61
CA VAL A 22 38.68 -10.29 70.84
C VAL A 22 38.49 -8.90 71.49
N SER A 23 37.31 -8.41 71.96
CA SER A 23 35.95 -8.94 72.28
C SER A 23 34.87 -7.81 72.10
N ILE A 24 33.55 -7.88 72.40
CA ILE A 24 32.65 -8.92 72.97
C ILE A 24 31.23 -8.91 72.30
N MET A 25 30.13 -9.03 73.06
CA MET A 25 28.74 -9.29 72.62
C MET A 25 27.69 -8.43 73.36
N THR A 26 26.47 -8.34 72.80
CA THR A 26 25.15 -8.71 73.43
C THR A 26 24.03 -8.58 72.38
N GLY A 27 22.84 -9.21 72.56
CA GLY A 27 21.76 -9.12 71.55
C GLY A 27 20.40 -9.78 71.89
N LYS A 28 19.48 -9.80 70.89
CA LYS A 28 18.06 -10.30 70.88
C LYS A 28 17.05 -9.47 71.71
N PRO A 29 15.76 -9.34 71.31
CA PRO A 29 14.72 -10.38 71.08
C PRO A 29 14.42 -10.66 69.59
N VAL A 30 13.71 -11.69 69.07
CA VAL A 30 12.68 -12.70 69.50
C VAL A 30 11.21 -12.38 69.10
N MET A 31 10.77 -13.08 68.04
CA MET A 31 9.41 -13.52 67.60
C MET A 31 8.10 -12.77 67.94
N LEU A 32 7.31 -12.50 66.89
CA LEU A 32 5.94 -13.04 66.59
C LEU A 32 5.48 -12.46 65.22
N ARG A 33 4.73 -13.11 64.30
CA ARG A 33 4.19 -14.49 64.17
C ARG A 33 3.79 -14.75 62.69
N CYS A 34 3.91 -16.00 62.23
CA CYS A 34 3.29 -16.64 61.04
C CYS A 34 3.45 -15.98 59.64
N LEU A 35 4.00 -16.65 58.60
CA LEU A 35 3.53 -17.89 57.91
C LEU A 35 2.19 -17.69 57.18
N LEU A 36 1.92 -18.22 55.98
CA LEU A 36 2.69 -18.79 54.85
C LEU A 36 1.61 -19.13 53.76
N SER A 37 2.01 -19.61 52.57
CA SER A 37 1.21 -20.48 51.69
C SER A 37 0.13 -19.82 50.79
N VAL A 38 -0.31 -20.40 49.67
CA VAL A 38 0.26 -21.31 48.62
C VAL A 38 -0.69 -21.20 47.41
N ALA A 39 -0.26 -21.64 46.23
CA ALA A 39 -1.06 -21.71 44.99
C ALA A 39 -2.42 -22.42 45.09
N ILE A 40 -3.35 -22.02 44.21
CA ILE A 40 -4.46 -22.76 43.57
C ILE A 40 -4.77 -21.92 42.31
N ALA A 41 -4.62 -22.40 41.06
CA ALA A 41 -5.22 -23.55 40.37
C ALA A 41 -6.69 -23.31 39.96
N SER A 42 -6.99 -23.60 38.70
CA SER A 42 -8.28 -23.39 38.05
C SER A 42 -9.39 -24.28 38.61
N SER A 43 -10.61 -23.74 38.81
CA SER A 43 -11.86 -24.41 38.41
C SER A 43 -13.11 -23.58 38.73
N LEU A 44 -13.90 -23.30 37.70
CA LEU A 44 -15.35 -23.57 37.62
C LEU A 44 -16.16 -23.61 38.93
N LEU A 45 -17.13 -22.70 39.05
CA LEU A 45 -18.44 -23.00 39.64
C LEU A 45 -19.55 -22.57 38.68
N LEU A 46 -20.13 -23.54 37.97
CA LEU A 46 -21.52 -23.43 37.55
C LEU A 46 -22.41 -23.70 38.77
N VAL A 47 -23.54 -22.99 38.86
CA VAL A 47 -24.89 -23.53 38.64
C VAL A 47 -25.89 -22.51 39.19
N GLY A 48 -26.88 -22.16 38.37
CA GLY A 48 -27.96 -21.27 38.73
C GLY A 48 -29.00 -21.18 37.62
N CYS A 49 -29.47 -22.33 37.11
CA CYS A 49 -30.60 -22.34 36.18
C CYS A 49 -31.85 -21.82 36.89
N GLY A 50 -32.39 -20.72 36.38
CA GLY A 50 -33.72 -20.19 36.68
C GLY A 50 -34.28 -19.67 35.36
N ASP A 51 -35.39 -20.24 34.94
CA ASP A 51 -36.03 -19.98 33.64
C ASP A 51 -36.79 -18.63 33.64
N ASP A 52 -37.34 -18.30 32.48
CA ASP A 52 -38.31 -17.22 32.21
C ASP A 52 -37.81 -15.77 32.16
N ASN A 53 -37.72 -15.29 30.90
CA ASN A 53 -38.32 -14.04 30.40
C ASN A 53 -38.23 -12.76 31.25
N ASP A 54 -37.33 -11.85 30.88
CA ASP A 54 -37.77 -10.55 30.35
C ASP A 54 -36.65 -9.80 29.60
N PHE A 55 -37.02 -9.14 28.51
CA PHE A 55 -36.18 -8.16 27.81
C PHE A 55 -36.29 -6.81 28.55
N ASP A 56 -35.15 -6.24 28.94
CA ASP A 56 -34.80 -4.80 28.83
C ASP A 56 -33.80 -4.40 29.92
N ALA A 57 -32.51 -4.34 29.54
CA ALA A 57 -31.48 -3.68 30.33
C ALA A 57 -30.39 -3.07 29.44
N VAL A 58 -30.61 -1.80 29.07
CA VAL A 58 -29.59 -0.82 28.64
C VAL A 58 -28.87 -1.12 27.30
N ILE A 59 -29.52 -0.73 26.19
CA ILE A 59 -28.76 -0.29 25.00
C ILE A 59 -28.06 1.03 25.37
N GLY A 60 -26.73 0.97 25.48
CA GLY A 60 -25.90 2.05 26.00
C GLY A 60 -24.54 2.13 25.33
N SER A 61 -24.50 2.03 24.01
CA SER A 61 -23.34 2.40 23.19
C SER A 61 -23.81 2.79 21.79
N ASP A 62 -23.63 4.05 21.41
CA ASP A 62 -23.55 4.38 19.99
C ASP A 62 -22.41 3.55 19.40
N SER A 63 -22.73 2.72 18.41
CA SER A 63 -21.71 1.94 17.71
C SER A 63 -20.84 2.94 16.94
N ALA A 64 -19.56 3.04 17.30
CA ALA A 64 -18.61 3.94 16.63
C ALA A 64 -18.53 3.71 15.11
N THR A 65 -18.96 2.54 14.64
CA THR A 65 -19.15 2.22 13.22
C THR A 65 -20.58 2.57 12.76
N SER A 66 -20.69 3.53 11.85
CA SER A 66 -21.96 3.97 11.25
C SER A 66 -21.98 3.74 9.73
N VAL A 67 -23.18 3.74 9.13
CA VAL A 67 -23.35 3.60 7.67
C VAL A 67 -24.43 4.56 7.17
N LYS A 68 -24.25 5.09 5.96
CA LYS A 68 -25.16 6.03 5.29
C LYS A 68 -25.24 5.72 3.80
N SER A 69 -26.45 5.53 3.28
CA SER A 69 -26.68 5.42 1.83
C SER A 69 -26.31 6.72 1.11
N ILE A 70 -25.60 6.61 -0.02
CA ILE A 70 -25.09 7.73 -0.82
C ILE A 70 -25.79 7.77 -2.18
N SER A 71 -25.79 6.65 -2.91
CA SER A 71 -26.36 6.57 -4.26
C SER A 71 -26.76 5.14 -4.62
N SER A 72 -27.47 4.97 -5.74
CA SER A 72 -27.77 3.66 -6.31
C SER A 72 -27.91 3.78 -7.83
N PHE A 73 -27.45 2.77 -8.55
CA PHE A 73 -27.47 2.72 -10.01
C PHE A 73 -27.92 1.36 -10.49
N ASN A 74 -28.90 1.31 -11.39
CA ASN A 74 -29.23 0.08 -12.08
C ASN A 74 -28.26 -0.21 -13.25
N THR A 75 -28.24 -1.45 -13.72
CA THR A 75 -27.42 -1.91 -14.87
C THR A 75 -27.49 -0.99 -16.09
N ALA A 76 -28.67 -0.48 -16.44
CA ALA A 76 -28.83 0.45 -17.56
C ALA A 76 -28.20 1.83 -17.29
N GLN A 77 -28.27 2.34 -16.07
CA GLN A 77 -27.56 3.57 -15.67
C GLN A 77 -26.04 3.35 -15.69
N ILE A 78 -25.54 2.25 -15.14
CA ILE A 78 -24.10 1.91 -15.13
C ILE A 78 -23.57 1.90 -16.58
N ASN A 79 -24.25 1.17 -17.48
CA ASN A 79 -23.83 1.00 -18.87
C ASN A 79 -23.94 2.27 -19.74
N THR A 80 -24.64 3.33 -19.28
CA THR A 80 -24.88 4.54 -20.09
C THR A 80 -24.39 5.84 -19.47
N GLN A 81 -24.19 5.89 -18.15
CA GLN A 81 -23.87 7.14 -17.41
C GLN A 81 -22.43 7.17 -16.88
N PHE A 82 -21.78 6.01 -16.71
CA PHE A 82 -20.45 5.95 -16.09
C PHE A 82 -19.31 6.41 -17.02
N GLY A 83 -19.56 6.57 -18.32
CA GLY A 83 -18.57 7.13 -19.26
C GLY A 83 -17.30 6.29 -19.45
N LEU A 84 -17.39 4.97 -19.21
CA LEU A 84 -16.25 4.05 -19.16
C LEU A 84 -15.76 3.58 -20.54
N ASP A 85 -16.05 4.36 -21.59
CA ASP A 85 -15.66 4.06 -22.98
C ASP A 85 -14.15 3.81 -23.08
N GLY A 86 -13.80 2.57 -23.37
CA GLY A 86 -12.40 2.19 -23.61
C GLY A 86 -11.59 1.69 -22.43
N THR A 87 -12.22 1.57 -21.26
CA THR A 87 -11.61 1.03 -20.04
C THR A 87 -11.61 -0.51 -19.98
N ALA A 88 -12.11 -1.18 -21.03
CA ALA A 88 -12.37 -2.62 -21.07
C ALA A 88 -13.31 -3.15 -19.95
N THR A 89 -14.19 -2.27 -19.47
CA THR A 89 -15.28 -2.59 -18.55
C THR A 89 -16.38 -3.38 -19.30
N PRO A 90 -16.85 -4.52 -18.77
CA PRO A 90 -17.96 -5.28 -19.33
C PRO A 90 -19.31 -4.66 -18.96
N ASP A 91 -20.38 -5.06 -19.67
CA ASP A 91 -21.74 -4.70 -19.30
C ASP A 91 -22.05 -5.11 -17.84
N ALA A 92 -22.71 -4.21 -17.10
CA ALA A 92 -23.19 -4.43 -15.76
C ALA A 92 -24.18 -5.60 -15.70
N LYS A 93 -23.94 -6.52 -14.77
CA LYS A 93 -24.83 -7.66 -14.48
C LYS A 93 -25.72 -7.40 -13.26
N CYS A 94 -25.18 -6.65 -12.30
CA CYS A 94 -25.83 -6.27 -11.06
C CYS A 94 -26.17 -4.78 -11.06
N ASP A 95 -27.30 -4.45 -10.46
CA ASP A 95 -27.54 -3.12 -9.91
C ASP A 95 -26.60 -2.94 -8.70
N ILE A 96 -26.25 -1.69 -8.36
CA ILE A 96 -25.37 -1.40 -7.22
C ILE A 96 -25.96 -0.31 -6.32
N LYS A 97 -25.88 -0.53 -5.01
CA LYS A 97 -26.10 0.49 -3.97
C LYS A 97 -24.75 0.90 -3.40
N ILE A 98 -24.52 2.20 -3.25
CA ILE A 98 -23.29 2.75 -2.69
C ILE A 98 -23.60 3.40 -1.34
N GLU A 99 -22.89 2.96 -0.31
CA GLU A 99 -22.98 3.51 1.04
C GLU A 99 -21.61 4.00 1.51
N LYS A 100 -21.59 4.95 2.45
CA LYS A 100 -20.41 5.35 3.20
C LYS A 100 -20.47 4.71 4.57
N VAL A 101 -19.43 3.97 4.94
CA VAL A 101 -19.19 3.49 6.31
C VAL A 101 -18.23 4.48 6.98
N SER A 102 -18.49 4.88 8.21
CA SER A 102 -17.53 5.60 9.06
C SER A 102 -17.14 4.69 10.22
N TYR A 103 -15.86 4.60 10.54
CA TYR A 103 -15.31 3.64 11.51
C TYR A 103 -14.11 4.20 12.29
N PRO A 104 -13.84 3.71 13.51
CA PRO A 104 -12.63 4.02 14.26
C PRO A 104 -11.42 3.27 13.70
N THR A 105 -10.25 3.92 13.71
CA THR A 105 -8.95 3.32 13.36
C THR A 105 -7.81 4.05 14.10
N VAL A 106 -6.55 3.89 13.66
CA VAL A 106 -5.37 4.54 14.23
C VAL A 106 -4.58 5.32 13.18
N GLY A 107 -3.97 6.43 13.61
CA GLY A 107 -2.98 7.18 12.84
C GLY A 107 -1.59 6.54 12.89
N ALA A 108 -0.64 7.13 12.17
CA ALA A 108 0.72 6.60 12.04
C ALA A 108 1.55 6.64 13.33
N ALA A 109 1.20 7.51 14.29
CA ALA A 109 1.82 7.58 15.61
C ALA A 109 1.10 6.69 16.65
N GLY A 110 0.11 5.88 16.23
CA GLY A 110 -0.73 5.07 17.11
C GLY A 110 -1.80 5.86 17.86
N GLU A 111 -2.05 7.11 17.46
CA GLU A 111 -3.16 7.92 17.95
C GLU A 111 -4.50 7.37 17.46
N ARG A 112 -5.55 7.49 18.28
CA ARG A 112 -6.90 7.11 17.85
C ARG A 112 -7.45 8.14 16.88
N THR A 113 -8.05 7.68 15.80
CA THR A 113 -8.73 8.51 14.81
C THR A 113 -9.94 7.77 14.24
N ASN A 114 -10.59 8.34 13.23
CA ASN A 114 -11.60 7.72 12.41
C ASN A 114 -11.19 7.77 10.94
N ALA A 115 -11.82 6.92 10.13
CA ALA A 115 -11.76 6.96 8.69
C ALA A 115 -13.14 6.62 8.11
N THR A 116 -13.28 6.71 6.79
CA THR A 116 -14.49 6.36 6.06
C THR A 116 -14.17 5.46 4.88
N ALA A 117 -15.14 4.65 4.46
CA ALA A 117 -15.01 3.73 3.34
C ALA A 117 -16.27 3.75 2.46
N ALA A 118 -16.09 3.54 1.17
CA ALA A 118 -17.18 3.10 0.31
C ALA A 118 -17.51 1.63 0.59
N LEU A 119 -18.79 1.34 0.77
CA LEU A 119 -19.35 0.00 0.76
C LEU A 119 -20.30 -0.10 -0.44
N MET A 120 -19.92 -0.90 -1.44
CA MET A 120 -20.70 -1.08 -2.67
C MET A 120 -21.37 -2.46 -2.65
N LEU A 121 -22.70 -2.47 -2.71
CA LEU A 121 -23.53 -3.65 -2.55
C LEU A 121 -24.18 -4.05 -3.88
N PRO A 122 -23.87 -5.22 -4.45
CA PRO A 122 -24.51 -5.74 -5.67
C PRO A 122 -25.91 -6.29 -5.39
N SER A 123 -26.84 -6.06 -6.31
CA SER A 123 -28.19 -6.62 -6.29
C SER A 123 -28.75 -6.88 -7.70
N GLY A 124 -29.96 -7.45 -7.79
CA GLY A 124 -30.64 -7.78 -9.06
C GLY A 124 -30.71 -9.28 -9.36
N ASP A 125 -31.53 -9.69 -10.33
CA ASP A 125 -31.96 -11.09 -10.51
C ASP A 125 -30.94 -12.02 -11.20
N SER A 126 -29.79 -11.51 -11.66
CA SER A 126 -28.74 -12.33 -12.27
C SER A 126 -28.11 -13.27 -11.24
N ALA A 127 -27.68 -14.46 -11.67
CA ALA A 127 -27.08 -15.46 -10.78
C ALA A 127 -25.82 -14.94 -10.06
N ASP A 128 -25.01 -14.11 -10.73
CA ASP A 128 -23.83 -13.48 -10.13
C ASP A 128 -24.19 -12.47 -9.00
N CYS A 129 -25.45 -12.04 -8.95
CA CYS A 129 -26.00 -11.05 -8.04
C CYS A 129 -26.93 -11.66 -6.98
N GLN A 130 -27.02 -13.00 -6.90
CA GLN A 130 -27.82 -13.76 -5.91
C GLN A 130 -26.98 -14.78 -5.12
N GLY A 131 -27.29 -15.02 -3.84
CA GLY A 131 -26.53 -15.92 -2.94
C GLY A 131 -25.21 -15.33 -2.42
N ASP A 132 -24.25 -16.17 -2.03
CA ASP A 132 -22.98 -15.76 -1.43
C ASP A 132 -22.11 -14.91 -2.39
N ARG A 133 -21.53 -13.81 -1.88
CA ARG A 133 -20.69 -12.85 -2.62
C ARG A 133 -19.23 -12.91 -2.20
N PRO A 134 -18.26 -12.77 -3.11
CA PRO A 134 -16.89 -12.43 -2.75
C PRO A 134 -16.79 -10.98 -2.28
N ILE A 135 -15.86 -10.69 -1.36
CA ILE A 135 -15.47 -9.33 -1.00
C ILE A 135 -14.22 -8.94 -1.81
N LEU A 136 -14.27 -7.79 -2.47
CA LEU A 136 -13.09 -7.05 -2.89
C LEU A 136 -12.79 -5.94 -1.86
N LEU A 137 -11.65 -6.04 -1.20
CA LEU A 137 -11.05 -4.96 -0.44
C LEU A 137 -10.11 -4.17 -1.37
N TYR A 138 -10.46 -2.92 -1.68
CA TYR A 138 -9.77 -2.10 -2.68
C TYR A 138 -9.04 -0.90 -2.06
N ALA A 139 -7.74 -0.79 -2.34
CA ALA A 139 -6.89 0.31 -1.94
C ALA A 139 -6.72 1.32 -3.09
N HIS A 140 -7.08 2.59 -2.88
CA HIS A 140 -7.03 3.61 -3.94
C HIS A 140 -5.65 4.26 -4.14
N GLY A 141 -5.52 4.97 -5.27
CA GLY A 141 -4.30 5.70 -5.65
C GLY A 141 -4.01 6.94 -4.81
N THR A 142 -3.00 7.72 -5.21
CA THR A 142 -2.59 8.93 -4.48
C THR A 142 -3.47 10.13 -4.82
N THR A 143 -3.96 10.82 -3.80
CA THR A 143 -4.65 12.12 -3.92
C THR A 143 -3.99 13.16 -3.00
N THR A 144 -4.09 14.44 -3.35
CA THR A 144 -3.71 15.57 -2.48
C THR A 144 -4.92 16.22 -1.80
N ASP A 145 -6.12 15.86 -2.24
CA ASP A 145 -7.36 16.53 -1.90
C ASP A 145 -8.00 15.88 -0.67
N LYS A 146 -8.14 16.63 0.43
CA LYS A 146 -8.76 16.14 1.67
C LYS A 146 -10.24 15.76 1.45
N GLY A 147 -10.92 16.35 0.48
CA GLY A 147 -12.30 15.98 0.10
C GLY A 147 -12.46 14.70 -0.74
N TYR A 148 -11.43 13.86 -0.85
CA TYR A 148 -11.49 12.59 -1.58
C TYR A 148 -12.42 11.59 -0.87
N ASP A 149 -13.46 11.14 -1.57
CA ASP A 149 -14.48 10.23 -1.04
C ASP A 149 -14.89 9.22 -2.11
N PHE A 150 -14.38 8.00 -1.99
CA PHE A 150 -14.62 6.86 -2.89
C PHE A 150 -16.09 6.40 -2.93
N SER A 151 -16.93 6.85 -1.99
CA SER A 151 -18.38 6.61 -2.04
C SER A 151 -19.09 7.50 -3.07
N GLN A 152 -18.42 8.52 -3.62
CA GLN A 152 -18.94 9.45 -4.64
C GLN A 152 -18.84 8.88 -6.07
N VAL A 153 -19.30 7.64 -6.26
CA VAL A 153 -19.37 6.97 -7.57
C VAL A 153 -20.20 7.82 -8.56
N ALA A 154 -19.69 7.99 -9.78
CA ALA A 154 -20.26 8.79 -10.86
C ALA A 154 -20.56 10.28 -10.52
N ASN A 155 -19.93 10.84 -9.48
CA ASN A 155 -20.03 12.27 -9.14
C ASN A 155 -18.80 13.03 -9.67
N PRO A 156 -18.86 13.67 -10.86
CA PRO A 156 -17.69 14.29 -11.50
C PRO A 156 -17.10 15.51 -10.76
N GLN A 157 -17.69 15.93 -9.63
CA GLN A 157 -17.13 16.95 -8.74
C GLN A 157 -16.22 16.38 -7.65
N ASN A 158 -16.21 15.06 -7.40
CA ASN A 158 -15.33 14.45 -6.41
C ASN A 158 -14.01 13.95 -7.06
N PRO A 159 -12.83 14.15 -6.44
CA PRO A 159 -11.57 13.68 -7.02
C PRO A 159 -11.44 12.15 -7.10
N ALA A 160 -12.24 11.37 -6.34
CA ALA A 160 -12.28 9.92 -6.42
C ALA A 160 -13.08 9.39 -7.63
N ALA A 161 -13.86 10.23 -8.30
CA ALA A 161 -14.93 9.80 -9.20
C ALA A 161 -14.47 8.82 -10.30
N GLY A 162 -13.34 9.09 -10.96
CA GLY A 162 -12.84 8.21 -12.03
C GLY A 162 -12.49 6.81 -11.55
N GLU A 163 -11.75 6.70 -10.44
CA GLU A 163 -11.31 5.43 -9.87
C GLU A 163 -12.49 4.68 -9.22
N ALA A 164 -13.31 5.36 -8.42
CA ALA A 164 -14.49 4.79 -7.78
C ALA A 164 -15.49 4.24 -8.81
N THR A 165 -15.72 4.96 -9.91
CA THR A 165 -16.63 4.53 -10.99
C THR A 165 -16.07 3.34 -11.77
N LEU A 166 -14.76 3.32 -12.03
CA LEU A 166 -14.08 2.19 -12.69
C LEU A 166 -14.18 0.90 -11.85
N ILE A 167 -13.90 0.98 -10.55
CA ILE A 167 -13.96 -0.18 -9.64
C ILE A 167 -15.41 -0.63 -9.41
N ALA A 168 -16.34 0.30 -9.26
CA ALA A 168 -17.77 0.00 -9.15
C ALA A 168 -18.28 -0.81 -10.35
N ALA A 169 -17.91 -0.45 -11.58
CA ALA A 169 -18.36 -1.18 -12.77
C ALA A 169 -17.63 -2.51 -13.02
N ASN A 170 -16.35 -2.61 -12.65
CA ASN A 170 -15.56 -3.83 -12.88
C ASN A 170 -15.74 -4.92 -11.82
N PHE A 171 -16.21 -4.56 -10.63
CA PHE A 171 -16.36 -5.50 -9.51
C PHE A 171 -17.77 -5.46 -8.89
N ALA A 172 -18.24 -4.31 -8.41
CA ALA A 172 -19.57 -4.24 -7.77
C ALA A 172 -20.68 -4.62 -8.76
N ALA A 173 -20.70 -4.03 -9.95
CA ALA A 173 -21.66 -4.36 -11.02
C ALA A 173 -21.48 -5.78 -11.60
N GLN A 174 -20.47 -6.54 -11.15
CA GLN A 174 -20.17 -7.92 -11.54
C GLN A 174 -20.39 -8.93 -10.40
N GLY A 175 -20.91 -8.50 -9.24
CA GLY A 175 -21.27 -9.39 -8.13
C GLY A 175 -20.28 -9.43 -6.96
N TYR A 176 -19.35 -8.49 -6.84
CA TYR A 176 -18.49 -8.37 -5.66
C TYR A 176 -19.08 -7.38 -4.66
N ILE A 177 -19.04 -7.68 -3.36
CA ILE A 177 -19.14 -6.64 -2.33
C ILE A 177 -17.81 -5.87 -2.37
N VAL A 178 -17.83 -4.56 -2.61
CA VAL A 178 -16.59 -3.76 -2.61
C VAL A 178 -16.51 -2.95 -1.32
N VAL A 179 -15.39 -3.09 -0.61
CA VAL A 179 -15.00 -2.24 0.52
C VAL A 179 -13.78 -1.45 0.10
N ALA A 180 -13.86 -0.11 0.09
CA ALA A 180 -12.76 0.75 -0.31
C ALA A 180 -12.61 1.92 0.69
N PRO A 181 -11.67 1.84 1.65
CA PRO A 181 -11.40 2.94 2.57
C PRO A 181 -10.82 4.15 1.83
N ASN A 182 -11.23 5.35 2.26
CA ASN A 182 -10.69 6.64 1.82
C ASN A 182 -9.30 6.94 2.40
N TYR A 183 -8.79 6.04 3.25
CA TYR A 183 -7.69 6.19 4.18
C TYR A 183 -7.88 7.28 5.27
N ALA A 184 -7.25 7.06 6.42
CA ALA A 184 -7.07 8.08 7.45
C ALA A 184 -6.37 9.33 6.88
N GLY A 185 -6.90 10.50 7.22
CA GLY A 185 -6.48 11.81 6.70
C GLY A 185 -7.45 12.46 5.70
N TYR A 186 -8.32 11.69 5.05
CA TYR A 186 -9.25 12.16 4.03
C TYR A 186 -10.71 12.15 4.49
N ASP A 187 -11.58 12.76 3.69
CA ASP A 187 -13.03 12.85 3.88
C ASP A 187 -13.40 13.36 5.29
N GLU A 188 -14.10 12.55 6.08
CA GLU A 188 -14.59 12.86 7.41
C GLU A 188 -13.59 12.44 8.52
N SER A 189 -12.33 12.12 8.16
CA SER A 189 -11.26 11.78 9.12
C SER A 189 -10.77 13.00 9.90
N ASP A 190 -10.72 12.86 11.23
CA ASP A 190 -10.19 13.81 12.19
C ASP A 190 -8.66 14.01 12.04
N LEU A 191 -7.97 13.10 11.35
CA LEU A 191 -6.53 13.20 11.11
C LEU A 191 -6.20 14.33 10.14
N ASP A 192 -5.23 15.18 10.48
CA ASP A 192 -4.84 16.37 9.69
C ASP A 192 -3.67 16.12 8.73
N TYR A 193 -3.16 14.89 8.70
CA TYR A 193 -2.21 14.36 7.72
C TYR A 193 -2.72 13.01 7.20
N HIS A 194 -2.12 12.53 6.12
CA HIS A 194 -2.35 11.18 5.62
C HIS A 194 -1.07 10.32 5.82
N PRO A 195 -1.16 9.10 6.39
CA PRO A 195 -0.06 8.12 6.52
C PRO A 195 0.46 7.53 5.18
N TYR A 196 0.80 8.40 4.22
CA TYR A 196 1.17 8.02 2.86
C TYR A 196 2.35 7.04 2.80
N LEU A 197 2.11 5.84 2.25
CA LEU A 197 3.05 4.72 2.16
C LEU A 197 3.61 4.22 3.51
N VAL A 198 2.88 4.46 4.61
CA VAL A 198 3.16 3.86 5.93
C VAL A 198 2.49 2.48 5.97
N ALA A 199 3.24 1.44 5.62
CA ALA A 199 2.74 0.10 5.34
C ALA A 199 1.95 -0.53 6.50
N GLU A 200 2.36 -0.29 7.75
CA GLU A 200 1.68 -0.82 8.94
C GLU A 200 0.33 -0.13 9.20
N GLN A 201 0.30 1.21 9.13
CA GLN A 201 -0.93 1.98 9.33
C GLN A 201 -1.94 1.71 8.21
N GLN A 202 -1.51 1.76 6.94
CA GLN A 202 -2.45 1.60 5.83
C GLN A 202 -2.98 0.17 5.72
N ALA A 203 -2.20 -0.83 6.13
CA ALA A 203 -2.71 -2.20 6.29
C ALA A 203 -3.74 -2.31 7.43
N THR A 204 -3.51 -1.63 8.55
CA THR A 204 -4.43 -1.60 9.71
C THR A 204 -5.76 -0.95 9.33
N ASP A 205 -5.72 0.21 8.68
CA ASP A 205 -6.91 0.96 8.21
C ASP A 205 -7.76 0.13 7.22
N MET A 206 -7.10 -0.60 6.31
CA MET A 206 -7.74 -1.55 5.40
C MET A 206 -8.42 -2.73 6.13
N ALA A 207 -7.87 -3.20 7.24
CA ALA A 207 -8.47 -4.24 8.07
C ALA A 207 -9.66 -3.70 8.88
N ASP A 208 -9.49 -2.56 9.54
CA ASP A 208 -10.55 -1.87 10.31
C ASP A 208 -11.76 -1.56 9.41
N ALA A 209 -11.52 -1.18 8.14
CA ALA A 209 -12.55 -0.97 7.13
C ALA A 209 -13.31 -2.27 6.77
N LEU A 210 -12.58 -3.38 6.56
CA LEU A 210 -13.16 -4.69 6.23
C LEU A 210 -14.03 -5.23 7.37
N ASP A 211 -13.52 -5.20 8.60
CA ASP A 211 -14.23 -5.66 9.79
C ASP A 211 -15.42 -4.76 10.13
N SER A 212 -15.29 -3.46 9.90
CA SER A 212 -16.41 -2.51 10.01
C SER A 212 -17.49 -2.77 8.97
N ALA A 213 -17.12 -3.01 7.70
CA ALA A 213 -18.07 -3.35 6.65
C ALA A 213 -18.82 -4.67 6.96
N ARG A 214 -18.12 -5.72 7.39
CA ARG A 214 -18.72 -6.97 7.86
C ARG A 214 -19.66 -6.77 9.06
N THR A 215 -19.25 -5.92 10.02
CA THR A 215 -20.08 -5.56 11.17
C THR A 215 -21.36 -4.82 10.75
N ILE A 216 -21.27 -3.92 9.77
CA ILE A 216 -22.42 -3.24 9.16
C ILE A 216 -23.35 -4.25 8.48
N ILE A 217 -22.83 -5.10 7.59
CA ILE A 217 -23.61 -6.11 6.86
C ILE A 217 -24.38 -6.99 7.85
N ALA A 218 -23.69 -7.59 8.82
CA ALA A 218 -24.31 -8.45 9.82
C ALA A 218 -25.33 -7.69 10.72
N ARG A 219 -25.13 -6.39 10.96
CA ARG A 219 -26.08 -5.55 11.73
C ARG A 219 -27.36 -5.28 10.94
N GLN A 220 -27.24 -4.96 9.65
CA GLN A 220 -28.38 -4.66 8.78
C GLN A 220 -29.18 -5.93 8.41
N GLN A 221 -28.50 -7.06 8.21
CA GLN A 221 -29.14 -8.37 8.11
C GLN A 221 -30.00 -8.68 9.35
N ARG A 222 -29.46 -8.50 10.57
CA ARG A 222 -30.23 -8.68 11.82
C ARG A 222 -31.40 -7.71 11.97
N ALA A 223 -31.33 -6.53 11.34
CA ALA A 223 -32.42 -5.57 11.29
C ALA A 223 -33.50 -5.92 10.25
N ASN A 224 -33.28 -6.94 9.41
CA ASN A 224 -34.09 -7.29 8.23
C ASN A 224 -34.15 -6.14 7.21
N ASP A 225 -33.03 -5.44 7.00
CA ASP A 225 -32.92 -4.46 5.93
C ASP A 225 -33.02 -5.17 4.55
N PRO A 226 -33.95 -4.77 3.67
CA PRO A 226 -34.16 -5.43 2.39
C PRO A 226 -32.93 -5.37 1.47
N ASP A 227 -32.09 -4.33 1.58
CA ASP A 227 -30.89 -4.16 0.76
C ASP A 227 -29.77 -5.14 1.15
N TYR A 228 -29.90 -5.80 2.31
CA TYR A 228 -28.93 -6.72 2.89
C TYR A 228 -29.44 -8.18 2.98
N THR A 229 -30.73 -8.42 2.69
CA THR A 229 -31.38 -9.71 2.96
C THR A 229 -30.85 -10.87 2.11
N ASN A 230 -30.34 -10.60 0.91
CA ASN A 230 -29.76 -11.59 -0.02
C ASN A 230 -28.26 -11.34 -0.28
N LEU A 231 -27.55 -10.82 0.74
CA LEU A 231 -26.17 -10.35 0.63
C LEU A 231 -25.27 -11.01 1.68
N ASP A 232 -24.87 -12.26 1.42
CA ASP A 232 -23.99 -13.04 2.31
C ASP A 232 -22.52 -12.95 1.88
N ASP A 233 -21.58 -12.88 2.84
CA ASP A 233 -20.13 -12.98 2.58
C ASP A 233 -19.76 -14.47 2.38
N SER A 234 -19.31 -14.81 1.18
CA SER A 234 -18.82 -16.16 0.82
C SER A 234 -17.55 -16.60 1.56
N GLY A 235 -16.90 -15.69 2.28
CA GLY A 235 -15.56 -15.87 2.85
C GLY A 235 -14.43 -15.76 1.81
N LYS A 236 -14.74 -15.62 0.51
CA LYS A 236 -13.72 -15.33 -0.52
C LYS A 236 -13.32 -13.85 -0.43
N LEU A 237 -12.13 -13.59 0.11
CA LEU A 237 -11.55 -12.25 0.23
C LEU A 237 -10.49 -12.01 -0.86
N PHE A 238 -10.71 -10.98 -1.67
CA PHE A 238 -9.79 -10.49 -2.69
C PHE A 238 -9.25 -9.12 -2.29
N ILE A 239 -7.97 -8.85 -2.54
CA ILE A 239 -7.35 -7.55 -2.23
C ILE A 239 -6.69 -7.00 -3.49
N SER A 240 -7.02 -5.77 -3.86
CA SER A 240 -6.41 -5.09 -5.01
C SER A 240 -6.19 -3.61 -4.70
N GLY A 241 -5.37 -2.95 -5.51
CA GLY A 241 -5.19 -1.51 -5.44
C GLY A 241 -4.20 -1.01 -6.47
N TYR A 242 -4.32 0.27 -6.83
CA TYR A 242 -3.53 0.90 -7.88
C TYR A 242 -2.60 2.00 -7.35
N SER A 243 -1.38 2.11 -7.90
CA SER A 243 -0.39 3.12 -7.51
C SER A 243 0.00 3.00 -6.03
N GLN A 244 -0.19 4.02 -5.20
CA GLN A 244 -0.17 3.88 -3.72
C GLN A 244 -0.95 2.63 -3.27
N GLY A 245 -2.16 2.44 -3.79
CA GLY A 245 -3.01 1.30 -3.47
C GLY A 245 -2.37 -0.05 -3.79
N GLY A 246 -1.46 -0.13 -4.77
CA GLY A 246 -0.70 -1.36 -5.04
C GLY A 246 0.26 -1.70 -3.89
N HIS A 247 0.95 -0.70 -3.34
CA HIS A 247 1.78 -0.89 -2.13
C HIS A 247 0.92 -1.25 -0.91
N VAL A 248 -0.20 -0.54 -0.70
CA VAL A 248 -1.14 -0.82 0.41
C VAL A 248 -1.75 -2.22 0.31
N ALA A 249 -2.22 -2.65 -0.87
CA ALA A 249 -2.77 -3.99 -1.08
C ALA A 249 -1.76 -5.10 -0.76
N MET A 250 -0.49 -4.92 -1.16
CA MET A 250 0.59 -5.86 -0.83
C MET A 250 0.95 -5.83 0.66
N ALA A 251 0.94 -4.66 1.31
CA ALA A 251 1.18 -4.53 2.74
C ALA A 251 0.05 -5.17 3.58
N THR A 252 -1.21 -4.96 3.19
CA THR A 252 -2.41 -5.58 3.79
C THR A 252 -2.35 -7.09 3.67
N ALA A 253 -2.03 -7.61 2.48
CA ALA A 253 -1.87 -9.05 2.26
C ALA A 253 -0.77 -9.65 3.15
N ARG A 254 0.36 -8.96 3.31
CA ARG A 254 1.45 -9.35 4.21
C ARG A 254 1.01 -9.37 5.67
N MET A 255 0.20 -8.40 6.10
CA MET A 255 -0.34 -8.34 7.46
C MET A 255 -1.33 -9.48 7.74
N PHE A 256 -2.29 -9.71 6.85
CA PHE A 256 -3.24 -10.83 6.98
C PHE A 256 -2.52 -12.19 6.97
N GLU A 257 -1.49 -12.38 6.13
CA GLU A 257 -0.68 -13.60 6.15
C GLU A 257 0.13 -13.78 7.46
N GLN A 258 0.46 -12.69 8.16
CA GLN A 258 1.13 -12.72 9.47
C GLN A 258 0.15 -12.98 10.63
N ASN A 259 -1.12 -12.66 10.45
CA ASN A 259 -2.20 -12.87 11.42
C ASN A 259 -2.96 -14.20 11.24
N ASP A 260 -2.54 -15.05 10.28
CA ASP A 260 -3.26 -16.25 9.83
C ASP A 260 -4.69 -15.96 9.29
N GLU A 261 -4.93 -14.74 8.77
CA GLU A 261 -6.20 -14.32 8.18
C GLU A 261 -6.29 -14.76 6.70
N PRO A 262 -7.39 -15.43 6.28
CA PRO A 262 -7.48 -16.04 4.96
C PRO A 262 -7.70 -15.02 3.84
N VAL A 263 -6.80 -15.01 2.85
CA VAL A 263 -6.91 -14.24 1.61
C VAL A 263 -6.98 -15.19 0.42
N THR A 264 -7.99 -15.05 -0.44
CA THR A 264 -8.23 -15.94 -1.59
C THR A 264 -7.26 -15.65 -2.74
N ALA A 265 -7.11 -14.39 -3.12
CA ALA A 265 -6.08 -13.92 -4.05
C ALA A 265 -5.85 -12.42 -3.91
N ILE A 266 -4.71 -11.93 -4.40
CA ILE A 266 -4.37 -10.51 -4.41
C ILE A 266 -3.94 -10.03 -5.80
N ALA A 267 -4.14 -8.74 -6.07
CA ALA A 267 -3.66 -8.09 -7.28
C ALA A 267 -3.08 -6.69 -6.99
N PRO A 268 -1.82 -6.58 -6.53
CA PRO A 268 -1.11 -5.30 -6.43
C PRO A 268 -0.76 -4.71 -7.82
N LEU A 269 -1.24 -3.49 -8.11
CA LEU A 269 -1.12 -2.87 -9.44
C LEU A 269 -0.28 -1.58 -9.42
N SER A 270 0.78 -1.50 -10.23
CA SER A 270 1.74 -0.38 -10.31
C SER A 270 2.19 0.18 -8.96
N GLY A 271 2.38 -0.67 -7.95
CA GLY A 271 2.75 -0.25 -6.60
C GLY A 271 4.25 0.06 -6.43
N PRO A 272 4.63 1.07 -5.64
CA PRO A 272 6.03 1.38 -5.32
C PRO A 272 6.62 0.39 -4.30
N TYR A 273 6.68 -0.91 -4.63
CA TYR A 273 7.12 -1.98 -3.73
C TYR A 273 8.57 -1.81 -3.26
N ALA A 274 9.45 -1.32 -4.13
CA ALA A 274 10.88 -1.14 -3.87
C ALA A 274 11.19 0.27 -3.34
N LEU A 275 10.41 0.71 -2.35
CA LEU A 275 10.30 2.10 -1.92
C LEU A 275 11.66 2.77 -1.59
N ALA A 276 12.61 2.05 -1.00
CA ALA A 276 13.95 2.59 -0.71
C ALA A 276 14.79 2.80 -1.98
N ALA A 277 14.79 1.83 -2.91
CA ALA A 277 15.46 1.98 -4.20
C ALA A 277 14.80 3.04 -5.06
N PHE A 278 13.48 3.18 -4.98
CA PHE A 278 12.73 4.20 -5.71
C PHE A 278 13.02 5.62 -5.20
N GLY A 279 13.12 5.80 -3.88
CA GLY A 279 13.66 7.04 -3.29
C GLY A 279 15.07 7.34 -3.77
N ASP A 280 15.98 6.35 -3.73
CA ASP A 280 17.36 6.53 -4.21
C ASP A 280 17.40 6.95 -5.68
N ALA A 281 16.62 6.31 -6.56
CA ALA A 281 16.53 6.66 -7.97
C ALA A 281 16.03 8.11 -8.20
N ILE A 282 14.97 8.52 -7.49
CA ILE A 282 14.41 9.87 -7.58
C ILE A 282 15.44 10.91 -7.13
N PHE A 283 16.03 10.75 -5.93
CA PHE A 283 17.00 11.71 -5.38
C PHE A 283 18.31 11.79 -6.19
N SER A 284 18.74 10.67 -6.79
CA SER A 284 19.82 10.62 -7.78
C SER A 284 19.47 11.29 -9.12
N GLY A 285 18.22 11.67 -9.35
CA GLY A 285 17.81 12.56 -10.44
C GLY A 285 16.84 11.94 -11.45
N ASN A 286 16.46 10.66 -11.32
CA ASN A 286 15.37 10.07 -12.09
C ASN A 286 14.01 10.50 -11.49
N VAL A 287 13.71 11.79 -11.55
CA VAL A 287 12.48 12.36 -10.97
C VAL A 287 11.27 11.81 -11.74
N ASN A 288 10.35 11.16 -11.01
CA ASN A 288 9.12 10.63 -11.55
C ASN A 288 8.03 11.71 -11.67
N ILE A 289 7.04 11.47 -12.53
CA ILE A 289 5.94 12.41 -12.72
C ILE A 289 5.08 12.50 -11.46
N GLY A 290 4.82 13.72 -11.01
CA GLY A 290 4.06 13.97 -9.79
C GLY A 290 4.88 13.94 -8.49
N ALA A 291 6.21 13.85 -8.55
CA ALA A 291 7.05 13.82 -7.34
C ALA A 291 6.83 15.04 -6.40
N SER A 292 6.55 16.22 -6.98
CA SER A 292 6.12 17.45 -6.29
C SER A 292 4.87 17.26 -5.42
N ARG A 293 3.97 16.36 -5.82
CA ARG A 293 2.72 15.99 -5.12
C ARG A 293 2.97 14.96 -4.04
N PHE A 294 3.84 14.00 -4.32
CA PHE A 294 4.08 12.84 -3.46
C PHE A 294 5.04 13.12 -2.31
N ALA A 295 6.06 13.96 -2.53
CA ALA A 295 7.10 14.21 -1.53
C ALA A 295 6.59 14.84 -0.22
N PRO A 296 5.63 15.81 -0.21
CA PRO A 296 5.11 16.36 1.04
C PRO A 296 4.21 15.36 1.80
N LEU A 297 3.39 14.57 1.08
CA LEU A 297 2.61 13.49 1.67
C LEU A 297 3.52 12.45 2.35
N LEU A 298 4.56 12.00 1.63
CA LEU A 298 5.53 11.01 2.11
C LEU A 298 6.34 11.53 3.30
N ALA A 299 6.80 12.78 3.26
CA ALA A 299 7.50 13.39 4.38
C ALA A 299 6.60 13.51 5.63
N SER A 300 5.34 13.90 5.46
CA SER A 300 4.38 14.04 6.57
C SER A 300 4.00 12.69 7.18
N GLY A 301 3.62 11.71 6.37
CA GLY A 301 3.26 10.36 6.82
C GLY A 301 4.42 9.68 7.56
N LEU A 302 5.62 9.69 6.99
CA LEU A 302 6.80 9.10 7.61
C LEU A 302 7.28 9.88 8.85
N GLN A 303 7.11 11.21 8.90
CA GLN A 303 7.42 11.98 10.10
C GLN A 303 6.50 11.61 11.27
N ASN A 304 5.20 11.41 11.03
CA ASN A 304 4.28 10.97 12.09
C ASN A 304 4.57 9.52 12.52
N ALA A 305 4.93 8.63 11.59
CA ALA A 305 5.30 7.25 11.89
C ALA A 305 6.61 7.11 12.70
N TYR A 306 7.65 7.89 12.38
CA TYR A 306 9.01 7.67 12.91
C TYR A 306 9.55 8.82 13.78
N GLY A 307 8.88 9.97 13.82
CA GLY A 307 9.21 11.12 14.66
C GLY A 307 10.53 11.84 14.36
N ASN A 308 11.31 11.38 13.37
CA ASN A 308 12.71 11.79 13.19
C ASN A 308 13.14 12.04 11.73
N VAL A 309 12.20 12.11 10.79
CA VAL A 309 12.49 12.40 9.37
C VAL A 309 13.00 13.84 9.21
N TYR A 310 12.43 14.78 9.97
CA TYR A 310 12.87 16.18 10.07
C TYR A 310 12.60 16.77 11.47
N ASN A 311 13.21 17.91 11.81
CA ASN A 311 12.85 18.69 13.01
C ASN A 311 11.83 19.78 12.66
N SER A 312 11.93 20.33 11.45
CA SER A 312 10.97 21.27 10.85
C SER A 312 10.77 20.94 9.38
N THR A 313 9.59 21.19 8.83
CA THR A 313 9.34 21.08 7.37
C THR A 313 10.30 21.95 6.55
N ALA A 314 10.79 23.07 7.13
CA ALA A 314 11.81 23.93 6.54
C ALA A 314 13.22 23.31 6.49
N ASP A 315 13.44 22.14 7.08
CA ASP A 315 14.66 21.34 6.89
C ASP A 315 14.67 20.71 5.49
N ILE A 316 13.50 20.26 5.01
CA ILE A 316 13.32 19.56 3.73
C ILE A 316 12.90 20.50 2.61
N PHE A 317 11.88 21.33 2.83
CA PHE A 317 11.21 22.09 1.78
C PHE A 317 11.70 23.54 1.70
N THR A 318 11.75 24.09 0.50
CA THR A 318 12.11 25.50 0.27
C THR A 318 11.05 26.43 0.89
N ALA A 319 11.44 27.68 1.16
CA ALA A 319 10.65 28.60 1.98
C ALA A 319 9.22 28.88 1.45
N ASN A 320 9.01 28.79 0.14
CA ASN A 320 7.69 28.97 -0.49
C ASN A 320 6.71 27.83 -0.11
N TYR A 321 7.22 26.63 0.15
CA TYR A 321 6.43 25.39 0.21
C TYR A 321 6.45 24.71 1.59
N ALA A 322 7.36 25.10 2.49
CA ALA A 322 7.52 24.50 3.82
C ALA A 322 6.29 24.58 4.74
N ASN A 323 5.33 25.46 4.47
CA ASN A 323 4.08 25.59 5.23
C ASN A 323 2.87 24.96 4.53
N THR A 324 3.07 24.20 3.45
CA THR A 324 1.97 23.55 2.74
C THR A 324 1.62 22.21 3.39
N GLN A 325 0.45 22.17 4.01
CA GLN A 325 -0.12 20.95 4.58
C GLN A 325 -0.84 20.14 3.49
N LEU A 326 -0.59 18.83 3.47
CA LEU A 326 -1.33 17.85 2.67
C LEU A 326 -1.84 16.71 3.59
N PRO A 327 -3.04 16.16 3.35
CA PRO A 327 -3.98 16.55 2.28
C PRO A 327 -4.65 17.91 2.53
N SER A 328 -5.18 18.52 1.46
CA SER A 328 -5.58 19.94 1.38
C SER A 328 -7.01 20.09 0.87
N LEU A 329 -7.73 21.12 1.31
CA LEU A 329 -9.04 21.48 0.74
C LEU A 329 -8.96 22.21 -0.62
N LEU A 330 -7.76 22.66 -1.00
CA LEU A 330 -7.44 23.11 -2.35
C LEU A 330 -6.87 21.94 -3.15
N SER A 331 -7.31 21.82 -4.40
CA SER A 331 -6.77 20.86 -5.36
C SER A 331 -5.31 21.14 -5.70
N PHE A 332 -4.60 20.15 -6.25
CA PHE A 332 -3.20 20.34 -6.64
C PHE A 332 -3.00 21.53 -7.58
N GLY A 333 -3.89 21.71 -8.57
CA GLY A 333 -3.82 22.84 -9.51
C GLY A 333 -4.00 24.20 -8.83
N GLU A 334 -4.87 24.28 -7.81
CA GLU A 334 -5.05 25.50 -7.00
C GLU A 334 -3.86 25.75 -6.06
N LEU A 335 -3.23 24.70 -5.52
CA LEU A 335 -1.99 24.83 -4.75
C LEU A 335 -0.84 25.36 -5.62
N VAL A 336 -0.71 24.89 -6.86
CA VAL A 336 0.27 25.39 -7.82
C VAL A 336 -0.04 26.85 -8.20
N ALA A 337 -1.29 27.17 -8.54
CA ALA A 337 -1.71 28.54 -8.87
C ALA A 337 -1.52 29.53 -7.70
N ALA A 338 -1.62 29.05 -6.45
CA ALA A 338 -1.36 29.82 -5.24
C ALA A 338 0.13 29.87 -4.81
N ASN A 339 1.05 29.31 -5.62
CA ASN A 339 2.47 29.14 -5.31
C ASN A 339 2.74 28.42 -3.97
N LYS A 340 1.89 27.45 -3.62
CA LYS A 340 2.04 26.58 -2.44
C LYS A 340 2.72 25.25 -2.74
N LEU A 341 2.74 24.83 -4.00
CA LEU A 341 3.59 23.74 -4.50
C LEU A 341 4.10 24.12 -5.90
N PRO A 342 5.27 23.62 -6.32
CA PRO A 342 5.66 23.66 -7.72
C PRO A 342 4.91 22.56 -8.49
N ASP A 343 4.63 22.81 -9.77
CA ASP A 343 3.92 21.85 -10.63
C ASP A 343 4.69 20.53 -10.75
N ASN A 344 5.97 20.60 -11.16
CA ASN A 344 6.83 19.42 -11.36
C ASN A 344 8.20 19.51 -10.68
N ALA A 345 8.75 20.71 -10.46
CA ALA A 345 10.12 20.91 -10.00
C ALA A 345 10.35 20.39 -8.56
N LEU A 346 11.00 19.23 -8.44
CA LEU A 346 11.36 18.62 -7.16
C LEU A 346 12.68 19.20 -6.62
N PHE A 347 13.65 19.47 -7.50
CA PHE A 347 15.02 19.86 -7.12
C PHE A 347 15.54 21.08 -7.87
N GLU A 348 16.54 21.73 -7.27
CA GLU A 348 17.38 22.71 -7.94
C GLU A 348 18.08 22.10 -9.16
N LYS A 349 18.05 22.83 -10.27
CA LYS A 349 18.81 22.54 -11.47
C LYS A 349 20.23 23.07 -11.32
N ASP A 350 21.21 22.24 -11.67
CA ASP A 350 22.64 22.57 -11.76
C ASP A 350 23.21 23.36 -10.53
N PRO A 351 23.01 22.88 -9.28
CA PRO A 351 23.36 23.62 -8.07
C PRO A 351 24.87 23.89 -7.94
N GLU A 352 25.25 25.16 -7.74
CA GLU A 352 26.65 25.56 -7.67
C GLU A 352 27.40 24.94 -6.46
N ASN A 353 28.66 24.55 -6.69
CA ASN A 353 29.60 24.08 -5.66
C ASN A 353 29.14 22.84 -4.88
N ASN A 354 28.44 21.91 -5.52
CA ASN A 354 27.92 20.69 -4.88
C ASN A 354 28.63 19.40 -5.33
N PRO A 355 29.82 19.08 -4.81
CA PRO A 355 30.62 17.93 -5.25
C PRO A 355 30.02 16.56 -4.93
N THR A 356 28.87 16.49 -4.25
CA THR A 356 28.12 15.24 -4.06
C THR A 356 27.11 15.02 -5.19
N LEU A 357 26.40 16.08 -5.59
CA LEU A 357 25.47 16.02 -6.71
C LEU A 357 26.20 15.98 -8.07
N ASP A 358 27.39 16.59 -8.17
CA ASP A 358 28.28 16.51 -9.34
C ASP A 358 28.75 15.08 -9.67
N LEU A 359 28.64 14.13 -8.73
CA LEU A 359 28.98 12.71 -8.92
C LEU A 359 27.83 11.90 -9.53
N LEU A 360 26.63 12.46 -9.62
CA LEU A 360 25.46 11.73 -10.12
C LEU A 360 25.56 11.54 -11.64
N PRO A 361 25.19 10.36 -12.16
CA PRO A 361 25.05 10.18 -13.60
C PRO A 361 23.89 11.04 -14.13
N ALA A 362 23.92 11.32 -15.44
CA ALA A 362 22.77 11.93 -16.10
C ALA A 362 21.51 11.04 -15.91
N PRO A 363 20.32 11.62 -15.69
CA PRO A 363 19.08 10.86 -15.57
C PRO A 363 18.84 9.95 -16.78
N THR A 364 18.37 8.74 -16.50
CA THR A 364 18.09 7.69 -17.49
C THR A 364 16.65 7.72 -18.00
N VAL A 365 15.73 8.39 -17.29
CA VAL A 365 14.33 8.56 -17.72
C VAL A 365 14.14 9.87 -18.52
N PRO A 366 13.49 9.84 -19.70
CA PRO A 366 13.55 10.95 -20.67
C PRO A 366 12.78 12.21 -20.23
N PHE A 367 11.88 12.09 -19.26
CA PHE A 367 11.10 13.18 -18.69
C PHE A 367 11.72 13.79 -17.42
N ALA A 368 12.83 13.25 -16.90
CA ALA A 368 13.42 13.68 -15.62
C ALA A 368 13.65 15.19 -15.51
N SER A 369 13.98 15.86 -16.63
CA SER A 369 14.28 17.28 -16.70
C SER A 369 13.13 18.19 -16.22
N ILE A 370 11.87 17.75 -16.29
CA ILE A 370 10.72 18.53 -15.76
C ILE A 370 10.72 18.57 -14.23
N GLY A 371 11.46 17.66 -13.59
CA GLY A 371 11.67 17.59 -12.14
C GLY A 371 12.69 18.60 -11.59
N PHE A 372 13.26 19.45 -12.46
CA PHE A 372 14.31 20.40 -12.09
C PHE A 372 13.97 21.82 -12.55
N ALA A 373 14.29 22.81 -11.73
CA ALA A 373 14.18 24.22 -12.09
C ALA A 373 15.28 25.04 -11.41
N ASP A 374 15.66 26.17 -12.04
CA ASP A 374 16.69 27.08 -11.53
C ASP A 374 16.20 27.83 -10.27
N ASP A 375 14.88 28.06 -10.17
CA ASP A 375 14.18 28.54 -8.97
C ASP A 375 12.87 27.76 -8.76
N ASN A 376 12.12 28.06 -7.69
CA ASN A 376 10.78 27.49 -7.44
C ASN A 376 10.72 25.94 -7.45
N TYR A 377 11.70 25.28 -6.83
CA TYR A 377 11.75 23.84 -6.63
C TYR A 377 11.38 23.42 -5.19
N LEU A 378 10.90 22.19 -5.01
CA LEU A 378 10.31 21.74 -3.75
C LEU A 378 11.33 21.45 -2.63
N ILE A 379 12.28 20.55 -2.88
CA ILE A 379 13.22 20.03 -1.87
C ILE A 379 14.53 20.83 -1.90
N LYS A 380 14.96 21.28 -0.72
CA LYS A 380 16.22 22.01 -0.52
C LYS A 380 17.42 21.18 -0.94
N THR A 381 18.34 21.82 -1.65
CA THR A 381 19.58 21.23 -2.16
C THR A 381 20.40 20.57 -1.05
N ASP A 382 20.55 21.18 0.12
CA ASP A 382 21.26 20.58 1.27
C ASP A 382 20.64 19.25 1.73
N PHE A 383 19.30 19.16 1.76
CA PHE A 383 18.61 17.92 2.15
C PHE A 383 18.80 16.82 1.11
N ARG A 384 18.65 17.17 -0.18
CA ARG A 384 18.96 16.25 -1.30
C ARG A 384 20.41 15.77 -1.23
N THR A 385 21.34 16.68 -0.94
CA THR A 385 22.78 16.40 -0.81
C THR A 385 23.07 15.41 0.32
N ALA A 386 22.48 15.63 1.51
CA ALA A 386 22.62 14.72 2.65
C ALA A 386 21.99 13.34 2.39
N TYR A 387 20.89 13.28 1.63
CA TYR A 387 20.29 12.02 1.17
C TYR A 387 21.24 11.29 0.20
N VAL A 388 21.70 11.97 -0.85
CA VAL A 388 22.57 11.38 -1.89
C VAL A 388 23.92 10.95 -1.33
N ALA A 389 24.51 11.73 -0.41
CA ALA A 389 25.75 11.36 0.27
C ALA A 389 25.63 10.00 1.01
N ASP A 390 24.49 9.75 1.65
CA ASP A 390 24.20 8.46 2.29
C ASP A 390 23.88 7.36 1.28
N ALA A 391 23.22 7.68 0.16
CA ALA A 391 22.98 6.72 -0.92
C ALA A 391 24.28 6.25 -1.60
N LEU A 392 25.26 7.14 -1.78
CA LEU A 392 26.58 6.78 -2.32
C LEU A 392 27.43 5.98 -1.33
N GLN A 393 27.32 6.23 -0.02
CA GLN A 393 28.07 5.53 1.03
C GLN A 393 27.45 4.20 1.45
N ASN A 394 26.12 4.15 1.51
CA ASN A 394 25.31 3.00 1.92
C ASN A 394 24.28 2.71 0.82
N PRO A 395 24.71 2.19 -0.35
CA PRO A 395 23.83 2.02 -1.50
C PRO A 395 22.77 0.95 -1.29
N ASP A 396 21.62 1.16 -1.93
CA ASP A 396 20.65 0.09 -2.16
C ASP A 396 21.28 -0.98 -3.06
N SER A 397 21.08 -2.26 -2.72
CA SER A 397 21.77 -3.36 -3.42
C SER A 397 21.27 -3.51 -4.85
N LEU A 398 20.02 -3.13 -5.12
CA LEU A 398 19.42 -3.14 -6.46
C LEU A 398 20.02 -2.02 -7.33
N ILE A 399 20.12 -0.80 -6.80
CA ILE A 399 20.71 0.36 -7.49
C ILE A 399 22.20 0.13 -7.78
N ALA A 400 22.94 -0.44 -6.83
CA ALA A 400 24.36 -0.78 -7.01
C ALA A 400 24.61 -2.08 -7.80
N MET A 401 23.56 -2.78 -8.25
CA MET A 401 23.66 -4.09 -8.93
C MET A 401 24.47 -5.15 -8.14
N THR A 402 24.47 -5.07 -6.80
CA THR A 402 25.17 -6.00 -5.89
C THR A 402 24.23 -7.00 -5.21
N GLY A 403 22.91 -6.82 -5.37
CA GLY A 403 21.86 -7.67 -4.82
C GLY A 403 20.48 -7.12 -5.21
N ALA A 404 19.47 -7.40 -4.39
CA ALA A 404 18.10 -6.94 -4.66
C ALA A 404 17.41 -6.24 -3.47
N LEU A 405 17.99 -6.30 -2.27
CA LEU A 405 17.40 -5.79 -1.04
C LEU A 405 17.83 -4.35 -0.72
N PRO A 406 17.05 -3.63 0.11
CA PRO A 406 17.40 -2.30 0.61
C PRO A 406 18.80 -2.20 1.21
N ALA A 407 19.37 -0.99 1.19
CA ALA A 407 20.65 -0.67 1.81
C ALA A 407 20.76 -1.28 3.23
N ALA A 408 21.89 -1.92 3.56
CA ALA A 408 22.02 -2.64 4.83
C ALA A 408 21.88 -1.71 6.04
N ASN A 409 22.53 -0.52 5.99
CA ASN A 409 22.60 0.43 7.09
C ASN A 409 22.52 1.90 6.59
N PRO A 410 21.39 2.37 6.02
CA PRO A 410 21.22 3.76 5.63
C PRO A 410 21.29 4.68 6.86
N GLN A 411 21.98 5.82 6.74
CA GLN A 411 22.16 6.79 7.82
C GLN A 411 21.15 7.94 7.76
N ASN A 412 20.67 8.31 6.58
CA ASN A 412 19.64 9.34 6.44
C ASN A 412 18.28 8.83 6.97
N ASN A 413 17.58 9.63 7.77
CA ASN A 413 16.35 9.17 8.44
C ASN A 413 15.18 8.95 7.47
N LEU A 414 15.08 9.73 6.38
CA LEU A 414 14.14 9.42 5.31
C LEU A 414 14.48 8.07 4.66
N ARG A 415 15.76 7.79 4.35
CA ARG A 415 16.18 6.48 3.81
C ARG A 415 15.88 5.30 4.75
N LYS A 416 16.01 5.49 6.07
CA LYS A 416 15.58 4.49 7.07
C LYS A 416 14.08 4.26 7.04
N ALA A 417 13.28 5.32 6.98
CA ALA A 417 11.82 5.26 6.92
C ALA A 417 11.31 4.62 5.61
N LEU A 418 11.91 4.95 4.46
CA LEU A 418 11.63 4.29 3.18
C LEU A 418 11.98 2.79 3.23
N LYS A 419 13.13 2.42 3.82
CA LYS A 419 13.51 1.02 4.04
C LYS A 419 12.53 0.27 4.95
N ALA A 420 11.98 0.91 5.98
CA ALA A 420 11.01 0.29 6.88
C ALA A 420 9.67 -0.03 6.17
N ASN A 421 9.34 0.71 5.12
CA ASN A 421 8.12 0.55 4.32
C ASN A 421 8.38 -0.11 2.96
N ASP A 422 9.60 -0.59 2.70
CA ASP A 422 9.94 -1.35 1.50
C ASP A 422 9.35 -2.77 1.62
N LEU A 423 8.77 -3.26 0.53
CA LEU A 423 8.10 -4.56 0.48
C LEU A 423 8.95 -5.66 -0.17
N ARG A 424 10.15 -5.32 -0.70
CA ARG A 424 11.10 -6.30 -1.23
C ARG A 424 11.53 -7.30 -0.17
N GLY A 425 11.35 -8.58 -0.47
CA GLY A 425 11.61 -9.69 0.43
C GLY A 425 10.36 -10.32 1.04
N TYR A 426 9.19 -9.70 0.88
CA TYR A 426 7.92 -10.42 1.03
C TYR A 426 7.73 -11.41 -0.13
N VAL A 427 7.25 -12.62 0.18
CA VAL A 427 6.93 -13.66 -0.80
C VAL A 427 5.51 -14.14 -0.49
N PRO A 428 4.49 -13.71 -1.25
CA PRO A 428 3.10 -14.03 -0.95
C PRO A 428 2.82 -15.52 -1.11
N LYS A 429 2.13 -16.10 -0.13
CA LYS A 429 1.64 -17.49 -0.17
C LYS A 429 0.33 -17.65 -0.95
N MET A 430 -0.46 -16.59 -1.05
CA MET A 430 -1.73 -16.59 -1.80
C MET A 430 -1.50 -16.31 -3.30
N PRO A 431 -2.41 -16.79 -4.18
CA PRO A 431 -2.41 -16.43 -5.59
C PRO A 431 -2.33 -14.92 -5.80
N THR A 432 -1.36 -14.48 -6.60
CA THR A 432 -1.00 -13.07 -6.75
C THR A 432 -0.87 -12.69 -8.22
N LEU A 433 -1.47 -11.57 -8.61
CA LEU A 433 -1.20 -10.87 -9.88
C LEU A 433 -0.43 -9.57 -9.59
N LEU A 434 0.83 -9.48 -10.01
CA LEU A 434 1.51 -8.18 -10.13
C LEU A 434 1.26 -7.64 -11.53
N CYS A 435 0.73 -6.43 -11.65
CA CYS A 435 0.48 -5.80 -12.95
C CYS A 435 1.07 -4.38 -13.00
N GLY A 436 1.56 -3.97 -14.17
CA GLY A 436 1.97 -2.60 -14.47
C GLY A 436 2.30 -2.44 -15.95
N GLY A 437 2.78 -1.26 -16.35
CA GLY A 437 3.27 -1.00 -17.70
C GLY A 437 4.73 -0.55 -17.69
N ASN A 438 5.55 -1.05 -18.59
CA ASN A 438 7.00 -0.88 -18.48
C ASN A 438 7.55 0.53 -18.80
N GLN A 439 6.73 1.40 -19.40
CA GLN A 439 7.04 2.81 -19.64
C GLN A 439 6.44 3.73 -18.57
N ASP A 440 5.98 3.18 -17.42
CA ASP A 440 5.31 3.94 -16.36
C ASP A 440 6.19 5.09 -15.83
N PRO A 441 5.80 6.36 -16.08
CA PRO A 441 6.62 7.52 -15.71
C PRO A 441 6.40 7.94 -14.25
N THR A 442 5.45 7.32 -13.56
CA THR A 442 5.02 7.68 -12.19
C THR A 442 5.52 6.66 -11.18
N VAL A 443 5.45 5.36 -11.49
CA VAL A 443 6.01 4.27 -10.66
C VAL A 443 6.82 3.35 -11.55
N PHE A 444 8.16 3.49 -11.53
CA PHE A 444 9.04 2.80 -12.47
C PHE A 444 8.91 1.27 -12.36
N TYR A 445 8.40 0.65 -13.42
CA TYR A 445 8.03 -0.77 -13.46
C TYR A 445 9.20 -1.70 -13.16
N ASP A 446 10.37 -1.49 -13.77
CA ASP A 446 11.51 -2.39 -13.55
C ASP A 446 12.08 -2.30 -12.14
N LEU A 447 12.05 -1.11 -11.56
CA LEU A 447 12.55 -0.88 -10.21
C LEU A 447 11.62 -1.50 -9.16
N ASN A 448 10.31 -1.57 -9.43
CA ASN A 448 9.30 -2.07 -8.51
C ASN A 448 8.79 -3.47 -8.89
N THR A 449 8.00 -3.60 -9.96
CA THR A 449 7.37 -4.86 -10.38
C THR A 449 8.41 -5.90 -10.84
N SER A 450 9.33 -5.56 -11.75
CA SER A 450 10.33 -6.54 -12.23
C SER A 450 11.31 -6.95 -11.14
N SER A 451 11.72 -6.03 -10.26
CA SER A 451 12.62 -6.36 -9.15
C SER A 451 11.95 -7.27 -8.12
N MET A 452 10.67 -7.02 -7.81
CA MET A 452 9.88 -7.87 -6.91
C MET A 452 9.68 -9.27 -7.51
N ALA A 453 9.36 -9.36 -8.80
CA ALA A 453 9.29 -10.63 -9.53
C ALA A 453 10.61 -11.41 -9.46
N ALA A 454 11.74 -10.75 -9.69
CA ALA A 454 13.07 -11.37 -9.61
C ALA A 454 13.42 -11.86 -8.19
N ILE A 455 13.04 -11.11 -7.14
CA ILE A 455 13.22 -11.52 -5.75
C ILE A 455 12.41 -12.78 -5.43
N ILE A 456 11.11 -12.78 -5.77
CA ILE A 456 10.21 -13.92 -5.54
C ILE A 456 10.72 -15.15 -6.30
N GLN A 457 11.09 -14.99 -7.58
CA GLN A 457 11.64 -16.07 -8.41
C GLN A 457 12.96 -16.62 -7.83
N GLY A 458 13.82 -15.74 -7.29
CA GLY A 458 15.03 -16.12 -6.56
C GLY A 458 14.75 -16.90 -5.28
N SER A 459 13.73 -16.50 -4.51
CA SER A 459 13.30 -17.21 -3.30
C SER A 459 12.80 -18.63 -3.61
N VAL A 460 11.99 -18.80 -4.66
CA VAL A 460 11.55 -20.14 -5.14
C VAL A 460 12.73 -20.99 -5.59
N ALA A 461 13.72 -20.41 -6.28
CA ALA A 461 14.92 -21.13 -6.70
C ALA A 461 15.81 -21.56 -5.52
N GLN A 462 15.87 -20.76 -4.44
CA GLN A 462 16.62 -21.08 -3.22
C GLN A 462 15.89 -22.08 -2.31
N ASN A 463 14.55 -22.05 -2.29
CA ASN A 463 13.73 -22.97 -1.52
C ASN A 463 12.55 -23.51 -2.36
N PRO A 464 12.75 -24.64 -3.07
CA PRO A 464 11.71 -25.27 -3.88
C PRO A 464 10.50 -25.81 -3.10
N ALA A 465 10.52 -25.78 -1.77
CA ALA A 465 9.36 -26.11 -0.93
C ALA A 465 8.41 -24.91 -0.72
N LEU A 466 8.74 -23.71 -1.21
CA LEU A 466 7.83 -22.57 -1.19
C LEU A 466 6.71 -22.76 -2.23
N THR A 467 5.48 -22.91 -1.74
CA THR A 467 4.27 -22.79 -2.55
C THR A 467 4.06 -21.31 -2.90
N VAL A 468 4.50 -20.91 -4.10
CA VAL A 468 4.30 -19.56 -4.64
C VAL A 468 3.41 -19.66 -5.87
N ASN A 469 2.43 -18.77 -5.99
CA ASN A 469 1.57 -18.63 -7.17
C ASN A 469 1.53 -17.14 -7.55
N VAL A 470 2.52 -16.68 -8.33
CA VAL A 470 2.62 -15.27 -8.75
C VAL A 470 2.63 -15.19 -10.27
N THR A 471 1.65 -14.50 -10.83
CA THR A 471 1.69 -14.03 -12.22
C THR A 471 2.14 -12.58 -12.25
N VAL A 472 3.00 -12.23 -13.20
CA VAL A 472 3.44 -10.86 -13.46
C VAL A 472 3.02 -10.49 -14.87
N LEU A 473 2.39 -9.33 -15.03
CA LEU A 473 1.88 -8.81 -16.30
C LEU A 473 2.42 -7.41 -16.60
N ASP A 474 3.08 -7.29 -17.74
CA ASP A 474 3.37 -6.03 -18.43
C ASP A 474 2.24 -5.73 -19.43
N VAL A 475 1.55 -4.60 -19.28
CA VAL A 475 0.44 -4.23 -20.18
C VAL A 475 0.91 -3.70 -21.53
N ASP A 476 2.19 -3.38 -21.68
CA ASP A 476 2.76 -2.89 -22.94
C ASP A 476 2.90 -4.02 -23.96
N ALA A 477 2.22 -3.87 -25.09
CA ALA A 477 2.31 -4.83 -26.19
C ALA A 477 3.69 -4.81 -26.90
N THR A 478 4.46 -3.71 -26.80
CA THR A 478 5.65 -3.48 -27.62
C THR A 478 6.95 -4.03 -27.04
N THR A 479 6.95 -4.44 -25.76
CA THR A 479 8.09 -5.05 -25.05
C THR A 479 8.76 -6.17 -25.82
N ALA A 480 8.00 -7.02 -26.52
CA ALA A 480 8.55 -8.12 -27.31
C ALA A 480 9.47 -7.66 -28.48
N ASN A 481 9.31 -6.41 -28.94
CA ASN A 481 10.14 -5.80 -29.98
C ASN A 481 11.26 -4.93 -29.39
N ASP A 482 10.95 -4.15 -28.35
CA ASP A 482 11.85 -3.15 -27.78
C ASP A 482 12.73 -3.69 -26.63
N ARG A 483 12.33 -4.81 -26.01
CA ARG A 483 12.95 -5.47 -24.85
C ARG A 483 12.88 -7.00 -24.98
N PRO A 484 13.57 -7.61 -25.97
CA PRO A 484 13.39 -9.03 -26.32
C PRO A 484 13.73 -10.03 -25.19
N ASP A 485 14.53 -9.64 -24.21
CA ASP A 485 14.87 -10.46 -23.03
C ASP A 485 13.84 -10.37 -21.89
N ASN A 486 12.83 -9.50 -22.01
CA ASN A 486 11.75 -9.32 -21.03
C ASN A 486 10.43 -9.91 -21.55
N SER A 487 9.96 -10.97 -20.91
CA SER A 487 8.62 -11.50 -21.20
C SER A 487 7.53 -10.59 -20.62
N ASN A 488 6.50 -10.31 -21.43
CA ASN A 488 5.27 -9.61 -21.02
C ASN A 488 4.49 -10.34 -19.92
N VAL A 489 4.71 -11.65 -19.78
CA VAL A 489 4.06 -12.49 -18.78
C VAL A 489 5.12 -13.33 -18.10
N GLN A 490 5.17 -13.30 -16.78
CA GLN A 490 6.03 -14.19 -16.00
C GLN A 490 5.14 -15.03 -15.08
N LEU A 491 5.34 -16.34 -15.09
CA LEU A 491 4.60 -17.29 -14.27
C LEU A 491 5.58 -17.91 -13.28
N ILE A 492 5.49 -17.50 -12.01
CA ILE A 492 6.42 -17.91 -10.96
C ILE A 492 5.76 -19.00 -10.10
N GLY A 493 6.48 -20.10 -9.91
CA GLY A 493 6.01 -21.25 -9.15
C GLY A 493 4.81 -21.93 -9.80
N GLN A 494 3.69 -21.96 -9.09
CA GLN A 494 2.45 -22.64 -9.45
C GLN A 494 1.53 -21.84 -10.39
N ALA A 495 1.91 -20.63 -10.79
CA ALA A 495 1.07 -19.74 -11.60
C ALA A 495 0.66 -20.31 -12.97
N SER A 496 1.38 -21.30 -13.50
CA SER A 496 1.02 -22.04 -14.71
C SER A 496 -0.13 -23.05 -14.53
N MET A 497 -0.55 -23.32 -13.28
CA MET A 497 -1.70 -24.18 -12.96
C MET A 497 -3.01 -23.40 -12.76
N ASN A 498 -2.95 -22.06 -12.79
CA ASN A 498 -4.10 -21.17 -12.76
C ASN A 498 -5.05 -21.47 -13.93
N GLN A 499 -6.36 -21.42 -13.68
CA GLN A 499 -7.39 -21.90 -14.63
C GLN A 499 -7.81 -20.84 -15.65
N TRP A 500 -7.45 -19.56 -15.46
CA TRP A 500 -7.69 -18.53 -16.48
C TRP A 500 -6.90 -18.80 -17.76
N ASN A 501 -7.49 -18.43 -18.89
CA ASN A 501 -6.81 -18.48 -20.18
C ASN A 501 -5.85 -17.29 -20.30
N ILE A 502 -4.71 -17.36 -19.60
CA ILE A 502 -3.68 -16.31 -19.53
C ILE A 502 -3.34 -15.74 -20.91
N ASN A 503 -3.15 -16.59 -21.92
CA ASN A 503 -2.80 -16.15 -23.28
C ASN A 503 -3.89 -15.27 -23.91
N SER A 504 -5.18 -15.64 -23.73
CA SER A 504 -6.31 -14.85 -24.23
C SER A 504 -6.55 -13.58 -23.42
N VAL A 505 -6.35 -13.64 -22.10
CA VAL A 505 -6.51 -12.48 -21.21
C VAL A 505 -5.43 -11.44 -21.52
N VAL A 506 -4.17 -11.85 -21.60
CA VAL A 506 -3.03 -10.98 -21.94
C VAL A 506 -3.22 -10.34 -23.30
N ALA A 507 -3.56 -11.13 -24.33
CA ALA A 507 -3.83 -10.59 -25.67
C ALA A 507 -5.00 -9.57 -25.67
N SER A 508 -6.03 -9.79 -24.85
CA SER A 508 -7.14 -8.85 -24.70
C SER A 508 -6.72 -7.57 -23.98
N VAL A 509 -6.05 -7.68 -22.83
CA VAL A 509 -5.57 -6.55 -22.02
C VAL A 509 -4.62 -5.67 -22.84
N GLN A 510 -3.64 -6.26 -23.51
CA GLN A 510 -2.67 -5.53 -24.33
C GLN A 510 -3.32 -4.90 -25.58
N SER A 511 -4.29 -5.58 -26.21
CA SER A 511 -5.08 -5.00 -27.31
C SER A 511 -5.89 -3.78 -26.85
N ASN A 512 -6.55 -3.88 -25.70
CA ASN A 512 -7.36 -2.80 -25.14
C ASN A 512 -6.49 -1.62 -24.68
N PHE A 513 -5.33 -1.88 -24.09
CA PHE A 513 -4.32 -0.87 -23.76
C PHE A 513 -3.88 -0.08 -25.01
N VAL A 514 -3.54 -0.77 -26.11
CA VAL A 514 -3.16 -0.11 -27.39
C VAL A 514 -4.32 0.71 -27.97
N GLN A 515 -5.55 0.20 -27.94
CA GLN A 515 -6.73 0.97 -28.38
C GLN A 515 -6.98 2.20 -27.50
N ASN A 516 -6.75 2.11 -26.19
CA ASN A 516 -6.92 3.23 -25.28
C ASN A 516 -5.82 4.28 -25.45
N LEU A 517 -4.58 3.85 -25.70
CA LEU A 517 -3.46 4.72 -26.07
C LEU A 517 -3.79 5.51 -27.35
N GLN A 518 -4.37 4.85 -28.37
CA GLN A 518 -4.81 5.52 -29.60
C GLN A 518 -5.90 6.58 -29.35
N ARG A 519 -6.86 6.32 -28.45
CA ARG A 519 -7.85 7.34 -28.03
C ARG A 519 -7.21 8.51 -27.31
N VAL A 520 -6.30 8.27 -26.37
CA VAL A 520 -5.57 9.34 -25.66
C VAL A 520 -4.79 10.23 -26.64
N VAL A 521 -4.14 9.63 -27.64
CA VAL A 521 -3.44 10.37 -28.70
C VAL A 521 -4.42 11.19 -29.56
N ALA A 522 -5.58 10.63 -29.92
CA ALA A 522 -6.59 11.35 -30.70
C ALA A 522 -7.20 12.53 -29.92
N ALA A 523 -7.64 12.31 -28.68
CA ALA A 523 -8.19 13.35 -27.82
C ALA A 523 -7.16 14.44 -27.49
N GLY A 524 -5.88 14.07 -27.33
CA GLY A 524 -4.77 15.02 -27.20
C GLY A 524 -4.61 15.89 -28.46
N ALA A 525 -4.68 15.28 -29.65
CA ALA A 525 -4.58 16.01 -30.92
C ALA A 525 -5.74 17.00 -31.13
N GLU A 526 -6.96 16.65 -30.72
CA GLU A 526 -8.12 17.57 -30.73
C GLU A 526 -7.91 18.81 -29.83
N GLN A 527 -7.11 18.68 -28.76
CA GLN A 527 -6.75 19.74 -27.83
C GLN A 527 -5.42 20.43 -28.19
N GLY A 528 -4.76 20.04 -29.29
CA GLY A 528 -3.44 20.55 -29.70
C GLY A 528 -2.27 20.05 -28.83
N ILE A 529 -2.48 19.04 -27.99
CA ILE A 529 -1.47 18.43 -27.12
C ILE A 529 -0.64 17.43 -27.95
N PRO A 530 0.71 17.50 -27.93
CA PRO A 530 1.55 16.51 -28.61
C PRO A 530 1.31 15.09 -28.10
N ALA A 531 1.29 14.11 -29.01
CA ALA A 531 0.99 12.70 -28.69
C ALA A 531 1.84 12.14 -27.54
N SER A 532 3.14 12.46 -27.50
CA SER A 532 4.03 12.05 -26.42
C SER A 532 3.62 12.63 -25.06
N VAL A 533 3.19 13.89 -25.00
CA VAL A 533 2.72 14.54 -23.76
C VAL A 533 1.37 13.98 -23.33
N ALA A 534 0.46 13.75 -24.28
CA ALA A 534 -0.85 13.16 -24.01
C ALA A 534 -0.72 11.74 -23.43
N VAL A 535 0.13 10.89 -24.03
CA VAL A 535 0.44 9.55 -23.49
C VAL A 535 1.09 9.68 -22.12
N LEU A 536 2.16 10.47 -21.98
CA LEU A 536 2.92 10.62 -20.75
C LEU A 536 2.05 11.03 -19.54
N GLY A 537 1.11 11.96 -19.75
CA GLY A 537 0.18 12.42 -18.70
C GLY A 537 -0.92 11.41 -18.34
N ASN A 538 -1.32 10.53 -19.26
CA ASN A 538 -2.37 9.53 -19.05
C ASN A 538 -1.85 8.12 -18.77
N TYR A 539 -0.55 7.87 -18.94
CA TYR A 539 0.00 6.52 -18.97
C TYR A 539 -0.30 5.74 -17.69
N HIS A 540 0.00 6.30 -16.53
CA HIS A 540 -0.22 5.67 -15.23
C HIS A 540 -1.73 5.53 -14.91
N GLY A 541 -2.36 6.63 -14.47
CA GLY A 541 -3.74 6.61 -13.98
C GLY A 541 -4.83 6.31 -15.03
N GLY A 542 -4.55 6.48 -16.33
CA GLY A 542 -5.50 6.23 -17.41
C GLY A 542 -5.27 4.90 -18.14
N LEU A 543 -4.09 4.71 -18.72
CA LEU A 543 -3.81 3.55 -19.59
C LEU A 543 -3.50 2.28 -18.77
N VAL A 544 -2.53 2.32 -17.87
CA VAL A 544 -2.12 1.15 -17.08
C VAL A 544 -3.18 0.80 -16.04
N SER A 545 -3.78 1.77 -15.36
CA SER A 545 -4.84 1.53 -14.37
C SER A 545 -6.02 0.74 -14.97
N THR A 546 -6.53 1.14 -16.14
CA THR A 546 -7.65 0.45 -16.79
C THR A 546 -7.27 -0.95 -17.28
N ALA A 547 -6.10 -1.11 -17.89
CA ALA A 547 -5.58 -2.41 -18.34
C ALA A 547 -5.34 -3.39 -17.17
N CYS A 548 -4.76 -2.92 -16.07
CA CYS A 548 -4.54 -3.73 -14.87
C CYS A 548 -5.83 -4.03 -14.10
N THR A 549 -6.82 -3.13 -14.13
CA THR A 549 -8.18 -3.41 -13.62
C THR A 549 -8.83 -4.53 -14.41
N GLN A 550 -8.77 -4.50 -15.75
CA GLN A 550 -9.23 -5.61 -16.60
C GLN A 550 -8.53 -6.92 -16.23
N ALA A 551 -7.19 -6.91 -16.16
CA ALA A 551 -6.41 -8.11 -15.83
C ALA A 551 -6.77 -8.68 -14.45
N THR A 552 -7.00 -7.81 -13.45
CA THR A 552 -7.41 -8.20 -12.10
C THR A 552 -8.78 -8.87 -12.08
N ARG A 553 -9.76 -8.31 -12.79
CA ARG A 553 -11.10 -8.91 -12.91
C ARG A 553 -11.05 -10.31 -13.52
N GLU A 554 -10.32 -10.48 -14.63
CA GLU A 554 -10.13 -11.79 -15.25
C GLU A 554 -9.33 -12.76 -14.37
N PHE A 555 -8.40 -12.26 -13.54
CA PHE A 555 -7.66 -13.06 -12.58
C PHE A 555 -8.53 -13.52 -11.40
N PHE A 556 -9.36 -12.64 -10.84
CA PHE A 556 -10.22 -12.97 -9.68
C PHE A 556 -11.43 -13.84 -10.03
N ASN A 557 -11.90 -13.82 -11.29
CA ASN A 557 -12.95 -14.71 -11.80
C ASN A 557 -12.54 -16.20 -11.90
N GLN A 558 -11.39 -16.59 -11.34
CA GLN A 558 -10.92 -17.97 -11.28
C GLN A 558 -11.39 -18.68 -10.01
N GLU A 559 -11.63 -19.99 -10.13
CA GLU A 559 -11.72 -20.85 -8.95
C GLU A 559 -10.31 -21.16 -8.41
N PHE A 560 -9.85 -20.32 -7.48
CA PHE A 560 -8.69 -20.59 -6.66
C PHE A 560 -9.00 -21.73 -5.69
N LYS A 561 -8.28 -22.84 -5.81
CA LYS A 561 -8.31 -23.90 -4.80
C LYS A 561 -7.52 -23.43 -3.57
N PRO A 562 -8.03 -23.62 -2.35
CA PRO A 562 -7.23 -23.45 -1.13
C PRO A 562 -5.96 -24.30 -1.21
N ALA A 563 -4.85 -23.76 -0.72
CA ALA A 563 -3.53 -24.40 -0.68
C ALA A 563 -3.43 -25.46 0.44
#